data_AF-A0A606ZXM1-F1
#
_entry.id   AF-A0A606ZXM1-F1
#
_cell.length_a   1.000
_cell.length_b   1.000
_cell.length_c   1.000
_cell.angle_alpha   90.00
_cell.angle_beta   90.00
_cell.angle_gamma   90.00
#
_symmetry.space_group_name_H-M   'P 1'
#
loop_
_entity.id
_entity.type
_entity.pdbx_description
1 polymer ?
#
loop_
_entity_poly.entity_id
_entity_poly.type
_entity_poly.pdbx_seq_one_letter_code
_entity_poly.pdbx_strand_id
1 'polypeptide(L)' 'MKKLLSAIAVLSVIFVSGCAGILEKQEPICTAQAMVGGQDTTVQIYGVRKVANQTQYRAGYPFNWQWVAVNNFKTTTCGK' A
#
# COMPACT_ATOMS: atom_id res chain seq x y z
N MET A 1 47.47 -6.54 -21.43
CA MET A 1 46.86 -6.50 -20.09
C MET A 1 45.88 -5.33 -19.88
N LYS A 2 46.14 -4.11 -20.41
CA LYS A 2 45.21 -2.95 -20.28
C LYS A 2 43.83 -3.16 -20.93
N LYS A 3 43.76 -3.91 -22.05
CA LYS A 3 42.51 -4.22 -22.76
C LYS A 3 41.60 -5.22 -22.03
N LEU A 4 42.15 -6.02 -21.10
CA LEU A 4 41.41 -7.02 -20.33
C LEU A 4 40.73 -6.39 -19.09
N LEU A 5 41.40 -5.42 -18.46
CA LEU A 5 40.87 -4.65 -17.33
C LEU A 5 39.66 -3.79 -17.74
N SER A 6 39.66 -3.27 -18.96
CA SER A 6 38.55 -2.46 -19.48
C SER A 6 37.28 -3.27 -19.76
N ALA A 7 37.40 -4.58 -20.03
CA ALA A 7 36.26 -5.45 -20.31
C ALA A 7 35.51 -5.86 -19.03
N ILE A 8 36.22 -5.98 -17.91
CA ILE A 8 35.64 -6.34 -16.61
C ILE A 8 34.82 -5.18 -16.03
N ALA A 9 35.25 -3.93 -16.26
CA ALA A 9 34.52 -2.75 -15.81
C ALA A 9 33.15 -2.59 -16.49
N VAL A 10 33.04 -2.92 -17.77
CA VAL A 10 31.79 -2.77 -18.54
C VAL A 10 30.74 -3.82 -18.18
N LEU A 11 31.16 -5.03 -17.78
CA LEU A 11 30.23 -6.10 -17.40
C LEU A 11 29.55 -5.86 -16.04
N SER A 12 30.16 -5.05 -15.17
CA SER A 12 29.68 -4.80 -13.81
C SER A 12 28.45 -3.88 -13.72
N VAL A 13 28.14 -3.12 -14.78
CA VAL A 13 27.08 -2.10 -14.78
C VAL A 13 25.68 -2.69 -15.05
N ILE A 14 25.61 -3.90 -15.61
CA ILE A 14 24.34 -4.49 -16.06
C ILE A 14 23.57 -5.17 -14.92
N PHE A 15 24.22 -5.48 -13.80
CA PHE A 15 23.60 -6.19 -12.67
C PHE A 15 22.97 -5.30 -11.59
N VAL A 16 22.91 -3.98 -11.80
CA VAL A 16 22.28 -3.03 -10.86
C VAL A 16 20.89 -2.57 -11.35
N SER A 17 20.14 -3.44 -12.04
CA SER A 17 18.70 -3.26 -12.14
C SER A 17 18.07 -3.69 -10.81
N GLY A 18 18.05 -2.75 -9.86
CA GLY A 18 17.35 -2.96 -8.60
C GLY A 18 15.91 -3.37 -8.89
N CYS A 19 15.45 -4.44 -8.23
CA CYS A 19 14.04 -4.81 -8.16
C CYS A 19 13.28 -3.75 -7.33
N ALA A 20 13.18 -2.52 -7.85
CA ALA A 20 12.07 -1.67 -7.50
C ALA A 20 10.86 -2.29 -8.21
N GLY A 21 10.30 -3.34 -7.59
CA GLY A 21 9.01 -3.88 -8.01
C GLY A 21 8.10 -2.68 -8.22
N ILE A 22 7.45 -2.61 -9.38
CA ILE A 22 6.48 -1.58 -9.70
C ILE A 22 5.52 -1.55 -8.51
N LEU A 23 5.68 -0.56 -7.63
CA LEU A 23 4.72 -0.25 -6.59
C LEU A 23 3.56 0.33 -7.37
N GLU A 24 2.74 -0.55 -7.93
CA GLU A 24 1.54 -0.19 -8.64
C GLU A 24 0.72 0.61 -7.63
N LYS A 25 0.72 1.93 -7.82
CA LYS A 25 0.11 2.87 -6.90
C LYS A 25 -1.37 2.52 -6.87
N GLN A 26 -1.77 1.78 -5.85
CA GLN A 26 -3.17 1.39 -5.72
C GLN A 26 -3.96 2.65 -5.46
N GLU A 27 -4.92 2.94 -6.32
CA GLU A 27 -5.88 4.01 -6.08
C GLU A 27 -6.87 3.55 -5.01
N PRO A 28 -7.27 4.43 -4.09
CA PRO A 28 -8.28 4.08 -3.11
C PRO A 28 -9.63 3.86 -3.80
N ILE A 29 -10.31 2.79 -3.43
CA ILE A 29 -11.64 2.43 -3.96
C ILE A 29 -12.77 3.22 -3.30
N CYS A 30 -12.56 3.72 -2.08
CA CYS A 30 -13.51 4.49 -1.30
C CYS A 30 -12.81 5.16 -0.10
N THR A 31 -13.57 5.92 0.67
CA THR A 31 -13.12 6.59 1.89
C THR A 31 -13.97 6.18 3.09
N ALA A 32 -13.40 6.30 4.28
CA ALA A 32 -14.10 6.12 5.54
C ALA A 32 -13.66 7.17 6.56
N GLN A 33 -14.53 7.55 7.49
CA GLN A 33 -14.17 8.41 8.61
C GLN A 33 -13.88 7.55 9.84
N ALA A 34 -12.73 7.74 10.46
CA ALA A 34 -12.36 7.10 11.74
C ALA A 34 -12.05 8.17 12.79
N MET A 35 -12.27 7.86 14.08
CA MET A 35 -11.82 8.72 15.17
C MET A 35 -10.40 8.32 15.57
N VAL A 36 -9.44 9.21 15.38
CA VAL A 36 -8.02 8.99 15.68
C VAL A 36 -7.55 10.13 16.57
N GLY A 37 -7.08 9.81 17.78
CA GLY A 37 -6.67 10.84 18.75
C GLY A 37 -7.78 11.83 19.13
N GLY A 38 -9.05 11.42 19.06
CA GLY A 38 -10.21 12.29 19.33
C GLY A 38 -10.67 13.15 18.15
N GLN A 39 -10.03 13.06 16.99
CA GLN A 39 -10.40 13.82 15.78
C GLN A 39 -10.91 12.91 14.67
N ASP A 40 -11.86 13.42 13.89
CA ASP A 40 -12.37 12.71 12.70
C ASP A 40 -11.35 12.81 11.56
N THR A 41 -10.86 11.65 11.14
CA THR A 41 -9.83 11.50 10.12
C THR A 41 -10.40 10.74 8.93
N THR A 42 -10.19 11.28 7.73
CA THR A 42 -10.50 10.59 6.47
C THR A 42 -9.44 9.54 6.19
N VAL A 43 -9.89 8.30 6.06
CA VAL A 43 -9.09 7.12 5.81
C VAL A 43 -9.39 6.64 4.39
N GLN A 44 -8.32 6.44 3.62
CA GLN A 44 -8.38 5.88 2.28
C GLN A 44 -8.50 4.36 2.37
N ILE A 45 -9.47 3.78 1.67
CA ILE A 45 -9.73 2.34 1.67
C ILE A 45 -9.31 1.75 0.31
N TYR A 46 -8.56 0.65 0.35
CA TYR A 46 -7.96 0.02 -0.84
C TYR A 46 -8.49 -1.39 -1.12
N GLY A 47 -9.41 -1.87 -0.29
CA GLY A 47 -9.99 -3.19 -0.45
C GLY A 47 -11.06 -3.48 0.59
N VAL A 48 -12.00 -4.34 0.23
CA VAL A 48 -13.07 -4.83 1.11
C VAL A 48 -13.04 -6.35 1.09
N ARG A 49 -13.15 -6.97 2.27
CA ARG A 49 -13.31 -8.43 2.40
C ARG A 49 -14.28 -8.78 3.50
N LYS A 50 -14.79 -10.01 3.48
CA LYS A 50 -15.61 -10.57 4.56
C LYS A 50 -14.88 -11.78 5.15
N VAL A 51 -14.61 -11.74 6.46
CA VAL A 51 -13.95 -12.84 7.20
C VAL A 51 -14.80 -13.15 8.43
N ALA A 52 -15.18 -14.40 8.62
CA ALA A 52 -16.02 -14.84 9.75
C ALA A 52 -17.28 -13.95 9.93
N ASN A 53 -18.03 -13.73 8.85
CA ASN A 53 -19.22 -12.85 8.80
C ASN A 53 -19.00 -11.36 9.09
N GLN A 54 -17.75 -10.91 9.29
CA GLN A 54 -17.40 -9.51 9.53
C GLN A 54 -16.78 -8.88 8.29
N THR A 55 -17.28 -7.71 7.90
CA THR A 55 -16.66 -6.89 6.84
C THR A 55 -15.41 -6.19 7.38
N GLN A 56 -14.32 -6.27 6.62
CA GLN A 56 -13.04 -5.63 6.92
C GLN A 56 -12.58 -4.79 5.72
N TYR A 57 -11.98 -3.65 6.02
CA TYR A 57 -11.41 -2.72 5.04
C TYR A 57 -9.90 -2.73 5.10
N ARG A 58 -9.25 -2.75 3.93
CA ARG A 58 -7.81 -2.52 3.80
C ARG A 58 -7.58 -1.02 3.89
N ALA A 59 -7.31 -0.55 5.11
CA ALA A 59 -7.24 0.88 5.41
C ALA A 59 -5.81 1.39 5.29
N GLY A 60 -5.61 2.50 4.58
CA GLY A 60 -4.33 3.19 4.49
C GLY A 60 -3.96 3.89 5.81
N TYR A 61 -3.24 5.02 5.73
CA TYR A 61 -2.94 5.82 6.92
C TYR A 61 -4.23 6.23 7.67
N PRO A 62 -4.28 6.17 9.01
CA PRO A 62 -3.20 5.81 9.94
C PRO A 62 -3.09 4.31 10.28
N PHE A 63 -3.87 3.45 9.63
CA PHE A 63 -3.93 2.01 9.91
C PHE A 63 -2.86 1.18 9.18
N ASN A 64 -1.88 1.81 8.53
CA ASN A 64 -0.71 1.16 7.93
C ASN A 64 -1.05 -0.05 7.03
N TRP A 65 -2.08 0.09 6.19
CA TRP A 65 -2.53 -0.96 5.26
C TRP A 65 -3.02 -2.21 5.98
N GLN A 66 -3.48 -2.11 7.23
CA GLN A 66 -4.06 -3.26 7.93
C GLN A 66 -5.50 -3.52 7.49
N TRP A 67 -5.95 -4.76 7.73
CA TRP A 67 -7.36 -5.11 7.60
C TRP A 67 -8.07 -4.75 8.90
N VAL A 68 -8.91 -3.74 8.84
CA VAL A 68 -9.61 -3.18 10.00
C VAL A 68 -11.11 -3.44 9.85
N ALA A 69 -11.75 -3.85 10.94
CA ALA A 69 -13.18 -4.14 10.92
C ALA A 69 -14.01 -2.87 10.68
N VAL A 70 -15.09 -2.98 9.90
CA VAL A 70 -15.94 -1.84 9.50
C VAL A 70 -16.48 -1.02 10.68
N ASN A 71 -16.68 -1.68 11.83
CA ASN A 71 -17.14 -1.05 13.07
C ASN A 71 -16.13 -0.08 13.73
N ASN A 72 -14.88 -0.01 13.25
CA ASN A 72 -13.90 1.00 13.68
C ASN A 72 -14.05 2.33 12.91
N PHE A 73 -14.94 2.39 11.93
CA PHE A 73 -15.22 3.57 11.13
C PHE A 73 -16.61 4.11 11.48
N LYS A 74 -16.72 5.43 11.57
CA LYS A 74 -17.99 6.14 11.82
C LYS A 74 -18.89 6.12 10.59
N THR A 75 -18.31 6.40 9.42
CA THR A 75 -19.00 6.46 8.14
C THR A 75 -18.09 5.94 7.04
N THR A 76 -18.68 5.49 5.94
CA THR A 76 -17.94 4.94 4.80
C THR A 76 -18.69 5.19 3.49
N THR A 77 -17.95 5.34 2.40
CA THR A 77 -18.47 5.41 1.03
C THR A 77 -18.37 4.08 0.28
N CYS A 78 -17.85 3.02 0.92
CA CYS A 78 -17.57 1.71 0.31
C CYS A 78 -18.80 0.84 -0.01
N GLY A 79 -20.01 1.40 0.11
CA GLY A 79 -21.28 0.74 -0.18
C GLY A 79 -22.30 1.67 -0.84
N LYS A 80 -21.83 2.78 -1.39
CA LYS A 80 -22.61 3.63 -2.30
C LYS A 80 -22.32 3.23 -3.74
#